data_AF-A0AAD9D8E6-F1
#
_entry.id   AF-A0AAD9D8E6-F1
#
_cell.length_a   1.000
_cell.length_b   1.000
_cell.length_c   1.000
_cell.angle_alpha   90.00
_cell.angle_beta   90.00
_cell.angle_gamma   90.00
#
_symmetry.space_group_name_H-M   'P 1'
#
loop_
_entity.id
_entity.type
_entity.pdbx_description
1 polymer ?
#
loop_
_entity_poly.entity_id
_entity_poly.type
_entity_poly.pdbx_seq_one_letter_code
_entity_poly.pdbx_strand_id
1 'polypeptide(L)'
;MQSVSPDLQDPPLTFQSIKSTLSIFSLHVSHDECERLVWFVNLGKTDLANLKSQSPRETTRMFVWIAHLLFLDEKAQTKGLIVVDDMADIGFWDYMTMLPIQVGISVDRFLISVTPLKAKNVVLMHRPKWAEIGYSLLSWFLTKKMKNRVTMVEKGQENDMMMKVVGGAKFIPIDFSDVEGLISKDIIAQHY
;
A
#
# COMPACT_ATOMS: atom_id res chain seq x y z
N MET A 1 34.04 23.16 15.14
CA MET A 1 32.88 22.27 15.37
C MET A 1 32.40 21.81 14.02
N GLN A 2 32.47 20.51 13.71
CA GLN A 2 31.87 19.96 12.49
C GLN A 2 30.35 20.16 12.60
N SER A 3 29.73 20.76 11.58
CA SER A 3 28.28 20.95 11.55
C SER A 3 27.62 19.58 11.68
N VAL A 4 26.65 19.48 12.58
CA VAL A 4 25.79 18.31 12.73
C VAL A 4 25.24 17.92 11.35
N SER A 5 25.23 16.62 11.00
CA SER A 5 24.70 16.15 9.71
C SER A 5 23.34 16.80 9.45
N PRO A 6 23.03 17.28 8.23
CA PRO A 6 21.74 17.90 7.93
C PRO A 6 20.55 17.05 8.38
N ASP A 7 20.70 15.72 8.36
CA ASP A 7 19.68 14.75 8.76
C ASP A 7 19.33 14.78 10.27
N LEU A 8 20.22 15.32 11.11
CA LEU A 8 19.98 15.49 12.55
C LEU A 8 19.25 16.81 12.89
N GLN A 9 19.06 17.68 11.90
CA GLN A 9 18.22 18.88 12.03
C GLN A 9 16.75 18.60 11.68
N ASP A 10 16.47 17.38 11.21
CA ASP A 10 15.16 17.01 10.76
C ASP A 10 14.17 16.87 11.92
N PRO A 11 12.91 17.29 11.73
CA PRO A 11 11.88 17.01 12.71
C PRO A 11 11.76 15.48 12.90
N PRO A 12 11.59 15.01 14.15
CA PRO A 12 11.40 13.59 14.44
C PRO A 12 10.30 12.98 13.56
N LEU A 13 10.54 11.75 13.10
CA LEU A 13 9.58 11.02 12.29
C LEU A 13 8.40 10.59 13.17
N THR A 14 7.31 11.35 13.07
CA THR A 14 6.08 11.18 13.88
C THR A 14 4.86 11.10 12.96
N PHE A 15 3.73 10.62 13.48
CA PHE A 15 2.46 10.62 12.74
C PHE A 15 2.12 12.02 12.21
N GLN A 16 2.26 13.07 13.05
CA GLN A 16 2.00 14.44 12.62
C GLN A 16 2.88 14.86 11.44
N SER A 17 4.15 14.45 11.45
CA SER A 17 5.09 14.82 10.38
C SER A 17 4.75 14.19 9.04
N ILE A 18 4.00 13.08 9.00
CA ILE A 18 3.64 12.39 7.75
C ILE A 18 2.17 12.58 7.37
N LYS A 19 1.33 13.18 8.25
CA LYS A 19 -0.13 13.22 8.11
C LYS A 19 -0.59 13.85 6.80
N SER A 20 0.04 14.95 6.38
CA SER A 20 -0.29 15.61 5.11
C SER A 20 0.00 14.71 3.91
N THR A 21 1.17 14.08 3.88
CA THR A 21 1.56 13.11 2.84
C THR A 21 0.67 11.88 2.85
N LEU A 22 0.33 11.37 4.03
CA LEU A 22 -0.58 10.25 4.20
C LEU A 22 -1.97 10.58 3.65
N SER A 23 -2.50 11.79 3.87
CA SER A 23 -3.83 12.16 3.36
C SER A 23 -3.91 12.28 1.82
N ILE A 24 -2.76 12.39 1.14
CA ILE A 24 -2.67 12.38 -0.32
C ILE A 24 -2.84 10.96 -0.86
N PHE A 25 -2.30 9.97 -0.13
CA PHE A 25 -2.35 8.57 -0.50
C PHE A 25 -3.62 7.94 0.10
N SER A 26 -4.55 7.50 -0.74
CA SER A 26 -5.79 6.87 -0.23
C SER A 26 -5.47 5.48 0.32
N LEU A 27 -5.03 5.47 1.56
CA LEU A 27 -4.48 4.32 2.26
C LEU A 27 -5.30 3.99 3.49
N HIS A 28 -5.52 2.71 3.72
CA HIS A 28 -6.08 2.23 4.97
C HIS A 28 -5.41 0.92 5.38
N VAL A 29 -5.25 0.72 6.69
CA VAL A 29 -4.68 -0.51 7.23
C VAL A 29 -5.62 -1.11 8.26
N SER A 30 -5.92 -2.40 8.12
CA SER A 30 -6.74 -3.16 9.06
C SER A 30 -6.26 -4.62 9.17
N HIS A 31 -6.99 -5.44 9.91
CA HIS A 31 -6.81 -6.89 9.93
C HIS A 31 -7.99 -7.59 9.27
N ASP A 32 -7.73 -8.70 8.61
CA ASP A 32 -8.78 -9.57 8.05
C ASP A 32 -9.27 -10.63 9.05
N GLU A 33 -10.18 -11.51 8.60
CA GLU A 33 -10.71 -12.61 9.41
C GLU A 33 -9.65 -13.60 9.91
N CYS A 34 -8.54 -13.72 9.19
CA CYS A 34 -7.41 -14.59 9.52
C CYS A 34 -6.35 -13.85 10.34
N GLU A 35 -6.65 -12.64 10.81
CA GLU A 35 -5.76 -11.76 11.54
C GLU A 35 -4.50 -11.37 10.75
N ARG A 36 -4.52 -11.49 9.42
CA ARG A 36 -3.46 -10.97 8.57
C ARG A 36 -3.62 -9.46 8.47
N LEU A 37 -2.49 -8.77 8.39
CA LEU A 37 -2.49 -7.35 8.09
C LEU A 37 -2.96 -7.15 6.64
N VAL A 38 -3.87 -6.20 6.42
CA VAL A 38 -4.35 -5.84 5.09
C VAL A 38 -4.04 -4.38 4.81
N TRP A 39 -3.39 -4.16 3.67
CA TRP A 39 -3.05 -2.84 3.18
C TRP A 39 -3.94 -2.51 1.99
N PHE A 40 -4.86 -1.58 2.22
CA PHE A 40 -5.85 -1.13 1.27
C PHE A 40 -5.33 0.15 0.60
N VAL A 41 -5.09 0.10 -0.71
CA VAL A 41 -4.65 1.24 -1.51
C VAL A 41 -5.69 1.53 -2.58
N ASN A 42 -6.23 2.74 -2.60
CA ASN A 42 -7.07 3.20 -3.71
C ASN A 42 -6.29 4.18 -4.58
N LEU A 43 -5.84 3.72 -5.75
CA LEU A 43 -5.02 4.50 -6.66
C LEU A 43 -5.83 5.58 -7.38
N GLY A 44 -7.12 5.33 -7.65
CA GLY A 44 -8.02 6.31 -8.26
C GLY A 44 -8.37 7.49 -7.38
N LYS A 45 -8.39 7.28 -6.05
CA LYS A 45 -8.63 8.33 -5.04
C LYS A 45 -7.35 9.02 -4.56
N THR A 46 -6.17 8.57 -5.00
CA THR A 46 -4.90 9.20 -4.63
C THR A 46 -4.75 10.52 -5.38
N ASP A 47 -4.41 11.60 -4.66
CA ASP A 47 -4.17 12.91 -5.28
C ASP A 47 -2.78 12.93 -5.93
N LEU A 48 -2.72 12.41 -7.15
CA LEU A 48 -1.47 12.24 -7.90
C LEU A 48 -0.77 13.56 -8.20
N ALA A 49 -1.53 14.65 -8.39
CA ALA A 49 -0.96 15.97 -8.65
C ALA A 49 -0.19 16.46 -7.42
N ASN A 50 -0.81 16.39 -6.24
CA ASN A 50 -0.14 16.74 -4.99
C ASN A 50 1.00 15.76 -4.67
N LEU A 51 0.82 14.46 -4.88
CA LEU A 51 1.88 13.46 -4.66
C LEU A 51 3.13 13.75 -5.49
N LYS A 52 2.96 14.04 -6.78
CA LYS A 52 4.07 14.39 -7.70
C LYS A 52 4.72 15.72 -7.37
N SER A 53 4.00 16.64 -6.72
CA SER A 53 4.54 17.92 -6.28
C SER A 53 5.37 17.83 -4.99
N GLN A 54 5.20 16.74 -4.22
CA GLN A 54 5.95 16.55 -2.99
C GLN A 54 7.41 16.22 -3.26
N SER A 55 8.26 16.60 -2.30
CA SER A 55 9.64 16.15 -2.37
C SER A 55 9.70 14.61 -2.20
N PRO A 56 10.59 13.91 -2.93
CA PRO A 56 10.81 12.46 -2.77
C PRO A 56 11.02 12.03 -1.31
N ARG A 57 11.59 12.95 -0.52
CA ARG A 57 11.87 12.78 0.89
C ARG A 57 10.60 12.65 1.73
N GLU A 58 9.57 13.48 1.50
CA GLU A 58 8.31 13.40 2.28
C GLU A 58 7.59 12.08 2.04
N THR A 59 7.53 11.64 0.79
CA THR A 59 6.96 10.34 0.42
C THR A 59 7.74 9.19 1.06
N THR A 60 9.08 9.25 1.04
CA THR A 60 9.94 8.26 1.69
C THR A 60 9.72 8.22 3.19
N ARG A 61 9.64 9.37 3.86
CA ARG A 61 9.37 9.48 5.30
C ARG A 61 8.03 8.84 5.67
N MET A 62 6.97 9.10 4.88
CA MET A 62 5.67 8.45 5.06
C MET A 62 5.79 6.93 4.99
N PHE A 63 6.40 6.39 3.93
CA PHE A 63 6.56 4.93 3.78
C PHE A 63 7.40 4.30 4.89
N VAL A 64 8.48 4.95 5.32
CA VAL A 64 9.32 4.47 6.43
C VAL A 64 8.52 4.48 7.74
N TRP A 65 7.75 5.53 8.01
CA TRP A 65 6.92 5.59 9.22
C TRP A 65 5.84 4.50 9.22
N ILE A 66 5.11 4.35 8.10
CA ILE A 66 4.09 3.29 7.96
C ILE A 66 4.76 1.93 8.17
N ALA A 67 5.87 1.67 7.49
CA ALA A 67 6.47 0.37 7.54
C ALA A 67 7.11 0.05 8.91
N HIS A 68 7.56 1.05 9.69
CA HIS A 68 7.87 0.84 11.12
C HIS A 68 6.64 0.50 11.94
N LEU A 69 5.51 1.16 11.69
CA LEU A 69 4.26 0.82 12.37
C LEU A 69 3.86 -0.64 12.08
N LEU A 70 3.91 -1.03 10.80
CA LEU A 70 3.58 -2.40 10.38
C LEU A 70 4.58 -3.42 10.89
N PHE A 71 5.85 -3.03 11.08
CA PHE A 71 6.87 -3.88 11.69
C PHE A 71 6.54 -4.21 13.14
N LEU A 72 5.94 -3.28 13.89
CA LEU A 72 5.57 -3.48 15.30
C LEU A 72 4.30 -4.34 15.48
N ASP A 73 3.59 -4.63 14.40
CA ASP A 73 2.42 -5.49 14.43
C ASP A 73 2.83 -6.99 14.47
N GLU A 74 2.65 -7.62 15.63
CA GLU A 74 2.95 -9.04 15.85
C GLU A 74 2.17 -9.96 14.90
N LYS A 75 0.93 -9.61 14.57
CA LYS A 75 0.09 -10.37 13.64
C LYS A 75 0.65 -10.25 12.23
N ALA A 76 1.11 -9.07 11.82
CA ALA A 76 1.75 -8.89 10.52
C ALA A 76 3.04 -9.73 10.38
N GLN A 77 3.85 -9.82 11.44
CA GLN A 77 5.07 -10.64 11.45
C GLN A 77 4.79 -12.15 11.32
N THR A 78 3.75 -12.63 12.00
CA THR A 78 3.45 -14.08 12.09
C THR A 78 2.49 -14.56 11.01
N LYS A 79 1.44 -13.80 10.70
CA LYS A 79 0.38 -14.14 9.75
C LYS A 79 0.67 -13.59 8.34
N GLY A 80 1.44 -12.52 8.24
CA GLY A 80 1.84 -11.88 6.99
C GLY A 80 0.93 -10.74 6.55
N LEU A 81 1.17 -10.27 5.33
CA LEU A 81 0.55 -9.08 4.73
C LEU A 81 -0.27 -9.46 3.49
N ILE A 82 -1.46 -8.87 3.35
CA ILE A 82 -2.22 -8.80 2.11
C ILE A 82 -2.18 -7.36 1.62
N VAL A 83 -1.94 -7.15 0.34
CA VAL A 83 -2.11 -5.85 -0.31
C VAL A 83 -3.35 -5.94 -1.20
N VAL A 84 -4.23 -4.95 -1.11
CA VAL A 84 -5.42 -4.81 -1.95
C VAL A 84 -5.32 -3.47 -2.64
N ASP A 85 -5.01 -3.49 -3.93
CA ASP A 85 -4.88 -2.30 -4.76
C ASP A 85 -6.14 -2.17 -5.63
N ASP A 86 -6.92 -1.13 -5.38
CA ASP A 86 -7.94 -0.66 -6.31
C ASP A 86 -7.27 0.26 -7.36
N MET A 87 -7.27 -0.22 -8.61
CA MET A 87 -6.67 0.46 -9.76
C MET A 87 -7.70 1.23 -10.58
N ALA A 88 -8.91 1.46 -10.07
CA ALA A 88 -9.91 2.29 -10.73
C ALA A 88 -9.31 3.65 -11.11
N ASP A 89 -9.66 4.13 -12.31
CA ASP A 89 -9.36 5.48 -12.81
C ASP A 89 -7.88 5.90 -12.91
N ILE A 90 -6.91 5.01 -12.62
CA ILE A 90 -5.49 5.35 -12.80
C ILE A 90 -5.01 5.14 -14.23
N GLY A 91 -4.46 6.21 -14.81
CA GLY A 91 -3.82 6.19 -16.12
C GLY A 91 -2.48 5.46 -16.09
N PHE A 92 -2.07 4.89 -17.23
CA PHE A 92 -0.77 4.21 -17.37
C PHE A 92 0.40 5.13 -16.98
N TRP A 93 0.44 6.34 -17.53
CA TRP A 93 1.52 7.28 -17.27
C TRP A 93 1.53 7.74 -15.81
N ASP A 94 0.35 7.94 -15.24
CA ASP A 94 0.20 8.32 -13.85
C ASP A 94 0.73 7.25 -12.91
N TYR A 95 0.38 5.98 -13.14
CA TYR A 95 0.93 4.85 -12.39
C TYR A 95 2.45 4.77 -12.52
N MET A 96 2.98 4.80 -13.75
CA MET A 96 4.42 4.68 -14.00
C MET A 96 5.25 5.84 -13.46
N THR A 97 4.63 7.01 -13.26
CA THR A 97 5.30 8.23 -12.77
C THR A 97 4.86 8.63 -11.36
N MET A 98 4.06 7.79 -10.69
CA MET A 98 3.48 8.10 -9.37
C MET A 98 4.54 8.30 -8.31
N LEU A 99 5.60 7.49 -8.34
CA LEU A 99 6.73 7.59 -7.44
C LEU A 99 8.01 7.86 -8.23
N PRO A 100 8.87 8.80 -7.77
CA PRO A 100 10.21 8.91 -8.30
C PRO A 100 10.95 7.57 -8.18
N ILE A 101 11.72 7.18 -9.20
CA ILE A 101 12.43 5.88 -9.24
C ILE A 101 13.26 5.65 -7.96
N GLN A 102 13.90 6.70 -7.44
CA GLN A 102 14.70 6.64 -6.21
C GLN A 102 13.85 6.28 -4.97
N VAL A 103 12.62 6.80 -4.90
CA VAL A 103 11.67 6.47 -3.84
C VAL A 103 11.21 5.04 -3.99
N GLY A 104 10.84 4.63 -5.21
CA GLY A 104 10.44 3.25 -5.49
C GLY A 104 11.49 2.23 -5.07
N ILE A 105 12.76 2.44 -5.46
CA ILE A 105 13.88 1.57 -5.06
C ILE A 105 14.09 1.59 -3.54
N SER A 106 13.97 2.75 -2.89
CA SER A 106 14.17 2.88 -1.44
C SER A 106 13.07 2.16 -0.66
N VAL A 107 11.81 2.31 -1.09
CA VAL A 107 10.64 1.64 -0.50
C VAL A 107 10.73 0.14 -0.73
N ASP A 108 11.05 -0.32 -1.94
CA ASP A 108 11.22 -1.74 -2.23
C ASP A 108 12.35 -2.35 -1.39
N ARG A 109 13.51 -1.67 -1.31
CA ARG A 109 14.62 -2.14 -0.47
C ARG A 109 14.21 -2.20 1.00
N PHE A 110 13.48 -1.21 1.49
CA PHE A 110 12.99 -1.19 2.86
C PHE A 110 12.01 -2.35 3.13
N LEU A 111 10.97 -2.49 2.31
CA LEU A 111 9.94 -3.51 2.48
C LEU A 111 10.50 -4.93 2.27
N ILE A 112 11.33 -5.15 1.25
CA ILE A 112 11.85 -6.49 0.92
C ILE A 112 13.03 -6.89 1.80
N SER A 113 13.95 -5.97 2.09
CA SER A 113 15.24 -6.30 2.74
C SER A 113 15.24 -6.04 4.24
N VAL A 114 14.43 -5.11 4.73
CA VAL A 114 14.50 -4.65 6.14
C VAL A 114 13.28 -5.11 6.93
N THR A 115 12.08 -5.12 6.34
CA THR A 115 10.89 -5.61 7.05
C THR A 115 10.72 -7.13 6.89
N PRO A 116 10.55 -7.91 7.98
CA PRO A 116 10.31 -9.35 7.93
C PRO A 116 8.84 -9.66 7.57
N LEU A 117 8.19 -8.77 6.81
CA LEU A 117 6.81 -8.91 6.40
C LEU A 117 6.73 -9.81 5.16
N LYS A 118 6.00 -10.92 5.28
CA LYS A 118 5.77 -11.84 4.17
C LYS A 118 4.47 -11.47 3.47
N ALA A 119 4.57 -10.80 2.32
CA ALA A 119 3.44 -10.64 1.41
C ALA A 119 2.88 -12.02 1.03
N LYS A 120 1.63 -12.27 1.41
CA LYS A 120 0.89 -13.52 1.19
C LYS A 120 0.06 -13.45 -0.08
N ASN A 121 -0.56 -12.30 -0.35
CA ASN A 121 -1.37 -12.07 -1.51
C ASN A 121 -1.35 -10.57 -1.88
N VAL A 122 -1.45 -10.28 -3.17
CA VAL A 122 -1.62 -8.96 -3.76
C VAL A 122 -2.86 -9.06 -4.64
N VAL A 123 -3.94 -8.41 -4.22
CA VAL A 123 -5.22 -8.38 -4.91
C VAL A 123 -5.27 -7.11 -5.74
N LEU A 124 -5.50 -7.25 -7.04
CA LEU A 124 -5.59 -6.14 -7.98
C LEU A 124 -7.03 -6.02 -8.48
N MET A 125 -7.73 -4.97 -8.08
CA MET A 125 -9.12 -4.67 -8.41
C MET A 125 -9.23 -3.60 -9.50
N HIS A 126 -10.40 -3.55 -10.18
CA HIS A 126 -10.75 -2.55 -11.20
C HIS A 126 -9.65 -2.25 -12.22
N ARG A 127 -8.95 -3.29 -12.64
CA ARG A 127 -7.71 -3.16 -13.41
C ARG A 127 -7.98 -2.56 -14.80
N PRO A 128 -7.27 -1.49 -15.19
CA PRO A 128 -7.30 -1.02 -16.56
C PRO A 128 -6.58 -2.01 -17.49
N LYS A 129 -6.96 -2.04 -18.78
CA LYS A 129 -6.40 -2.99 -19.78
C LYS A 129 -4.86 -2.96 -19.86
N TRP A 130 -4.25 -1.79 -19.68
CA TRP A 130 -2.79 -1.67 -19.71
C TRP A 130 -2.13 -2.43 -18.55
N ALA A 131 -2.79 -2.55 -17.39
CA ALA A 131 -2.24 -3.26 -16.23
C ALA A 131 -2.19 -4.77 -16.47
N GLU A 132 -3.17 -5.31 -17.19
CA GLU A 132 -3.17 -6.72 -17.62
C GLU A 132 -2.02 -7.03 -18.58
N ILE A 133 -1.80 -6.15 -19.57
CA ILE A 133 -0.66 -6.25 -20.49
C ILE A 133 0.65 -6.13 -19.73
N GLY A 134 0.77 -5.13 -18.85
CA GLY A 134 1.94 -4.89 -18.03
C GLY A 134 2.29 -6.09 -17.16
N TYR A 135 1.31 -6.66 -16.47
CA TYR A 135 1.54 -7.88 -15.69
C TYR A 135 1.92 -9.07 -16.55
N SER A 136 1.28 -9.26 -17.72
CA SER A 136 1.61 -10.37 -18.62
C SER A 136 3.10 -10.34 -19.01
N LEU A 137 3.62 -9.16 -19.33
CA LEU A 137 5.03 -8.93 -19.62
C LEU A 137 5.93 -9.13 -18.39
N LEU A 138 5.58 -8.53 -17.26
CA LEU A 138 6.35 -8.62 -16.01
C LEU A 138 6.37 -10.05 -15.45
N SER A 139 5.30 -10.81 -15.67
CA SER A 139 5.15 -12.17 -15.16
C SER A 139 6.28 -13.07 -15.65
N TRP A 140 6.85 -12.84 -16.83
CA TRP A 140 7.96 -13.67 -17.33
C TRP A 140 9.20 -13.62 -16.42
N PHE A 141 9.40 -12.51 -15.70
CA PHE A 141 10.50 -12.32 -14.75
C PHE A 141 10.13 -12.75 -13.32
N LEU A 142 8.85 -13.02 -13.04
CA LEU A 142 8.39 -13.42 -11.71
C LEU A 142 8.57 -14.93 -11.48
N THR A 143 9.02 -15.28 -10.28
CA THR A 143 9.02 -16.69 -9.83
C THR A 143 7.61 -17.24 -9.74
N LYS A 144 7.42 -18.56 -9.91
CA LYS A 144 6.11 -19.23 -9.73
C LYS A 144 5.44 -18.86 -8.39
N LYS A 145 6.25 -18.79 -7.33
CA LYS A 145 5.81 -18.39 -5.99
C LYS A 145 5.24 -16.98 -5.97
N MET A 146 5.84 -16.03 -6.69
CA MET A 146 5.34 -14.66 -6.76
C MET A 146 4.09 -14.55 -7.63
N LYS A 147 4.05 -15.25 -8.78
CA LYS A 147 2.85 -15.30 -9.62
C LYS A 147 1.62 -15.80 -8.85
N ASN A 148 1.79 -16.84 -8.04
CA ASN A 148 0.72 -17.41 -7.22
C ASN A 148 0.26 -16.50 -6.07
N ARG A 149 0.99 -15.41 -5.79
CA ARG A 149 0.62 -14.40 -4.80
C ARG A 149 -0.09 -13.21 -5.41
N VAL A 150 -0.30 -13.17 -6.71
CA VAL A 150 -1.04 -12.09 -7.37
C VAL A 150 -2.41 -12.63 -7.75
N THR A 151 -3.45 -12.01 -7.20
CA THR A 151 -4.84 -12.28 -7.50
C THR A 151 -5.39 -11.13 -8.33
N MET A 152 -5.75 -11.41 -9.57
CA MET A 152 -6.40 -10.44 -10.44
C MET A 152 -7.90 -10.63 -10.35
N VAL A 153 -8.62 -9.57 -9.96
CA VAL A 153 -10.07 -9.62 -9.86
C VAL A 153 -10.68 -9.35 -11.22
N GLU A 154 -11.67 -10.16 -11.58
CA GLU A 154 -12.51 -9.94 -12.76
C GLU A 154 -13.61 -8.94 -12.44
N LYS A 155 -14.00 -8.15 -13.45
CA LYS A 155 -15.05 -7.13 -13.28
C LYS A 155 -16.36 -7.78 -12.84
N GLY A 156 -16.94 -7.29 -11.76
CA GLY A 156 -18.19 -7.78 -11.17
C GLY A 156 -18.02 -8.89 -10.13
N GLN A 157 -16.78 -9.32 -9.85
CA GLN A 157 -16.46 -10.34 -8.83
C GLN A 157 -15.77 -9.73 -7.58
N GLU A 158 -15.79 -8.41 -7.45
CA GLU A 158 -15.07 -7.68 -6.40
C GLU A 158 -15.52 -8.09 -5.01
N ASN A 159 -16.82 -8.03 -4.72
CA ASN A 159 -17.37 -8.40 -3.41
C ASN A 159 -17.11 -9.88 -3.08
N ASP A 160 -17.29 -10.79 -4.04
CA ASP A 160 -17.02 -12.22 -3.85
C ASP A 160 -15.54 -12.49 -3.55
N MET A 161 -14.65 -11.82 -4.28
CA MET A 161 -13.21 -11.93 -4.05
C MET A 161 -12.83 -11.37 -2.69
N MET A 162 -13.38 -10.23 -2.30
CA MET A 162 -13.13 -9.63 -0.99
C MET A 162 -13.66 -10.51 0.14
N MET A 163 -14.84 -11.11 -0.01
CA MET A 163 -15.34 -12.11 0.92
C MET A 163 -14.36 -13.28 1.07
N LYS A 164 -13.81 -13.78 -0.05
CA LYS A 164 -12.85 -14.89 -0.04
C LYS A 164 -11.48 -14.52 0.53
N VAL A 165 -10.97 -13.32 0.23
CA VAL A 165 -9.60 -12.93 0.59
C VAL A 165 -9.55 -12.36 2.00
N VAL A 166 -10.46 -11.46 2.37
CA VAL A 166 -10.44 -10.75 3.65
C VAL A 166 -11.53 -11.18 4.65
N GLY A 167 -12.53 -11.96 4.22
CA GLY A 167 -13.61 -12.45 5.10
C GLY A 167 -14.84 -11.53 5.18
N GLY A 168 -14.98 -10.62 4.21
CA GLY A 168 -16.21 -9.83 3.99
C GLY A 168 -16.21 -8.42 4.57
N ALA A 169 -17.36 -7.76 4.45
CA ALA A 169 -17.52 -6.32 4.67
C ALA A 169 -17.05 -5.80 6.04
N LYS A 170 -17.16 -6.62 7.08
CA LYS A 170 -16.71 -6.30 8.45
C LYS A 170 -15.19 -6.07 8.57
N PHE A 171 -14.41 -6.45 7.54
CA PHE A 171 -12.96 -6.28 7.48
C PHE A 171 -12.49 -5.26 6.43
N ILE A 172 -13.43 -4.62 5.72
CA ILE A 172 -13.15 -3.72 4.61
C ILE A 172 -13.47 -2.29 5.04
N PRO A 173 -12.64 -1.29 4.69
CA PRO A 173 -12.93 0.10 5.01
C PRO A 173 -14.18 0.59 4.26
N ILE A 174 -15.02 1.40 4.93
CA ILE A 174 -16.30 1.90 4.38
C ILE A 174 -16.10 2.61 3.04
N ASP A 175 -14.98 3.33 2.88
CA ASP A 175 -14.71 4.16 1.71
C ASP A 175 -13.67 3.57 0.74
N PHE A 176 -13.34 2.27 0.85
CA PHE A 176 -12.20 1.70 0.14
C PHE A 176 -12.37 1.62 -1.39
N SER A 177 -13.57 1.37 -1.91
CA SER A 177 -13.88 1.30 -3.34
C SER A 177 -15.41 1.28 -3.55
N ASP A 178 -15.92 0.51 -4.51
CA ASP A 178 -17.32 0.16 -4.70
C ASP A 178 -17.76 -1.13 -3.97
N VAL A 179 -16.86 -1.74 -3.19
CA VAL A 179 -17.16 -2.89 -2.34
C VAL A 179 -17.81 -2.49 -1.02
N GLU A 180 -18.64 -3.37 -0.47
CA GLU A 180 -19.29 -3.12 0.81
C GLU A 180 -18.27 -3.22 1.96
N GLY A 181 -18.01 -2.11 2.63
CA GLY A 181 -17.12 -2.03 3.80
C GLY A 181 -17.82 -1.47 5.04
N LEU A 182 -17.36 -1.91 6.22
CA LEU A 182 -17.92 -1.50 7.52
C LEU A 182 -16.86 -1.00 8.51
N ILE A 183 -15.56 -1.09 8.18
CA ILE A 183 -14.49 -0.57 9.04
C ILE A 183 -14.38 0.95 8.87
N SER A 184 -14.48 1.66 9.98
CA SER A 184 -14.18 3.10 10.06
C SER A 184 -12.83 3.39 10.71
N LYS A 185 -12.23 2.43 11.42
CA LYS A 185 -10.99 2.61 12.17
C LYS A 185 -9.79 2.14 11.37
N ASP A 186 -8.88 3.05 11.07
CA ASP A 186 -7.57 2.75 10.51
C ASP A 186 -6.56 2.47 11.64
N ILE A 187 -5.76 1.41 11.52
CA ILE A 187 -4.65 1.12 12.44
C ILE A 187 -3.66 2.29 12.44
N ILE A 188 -3.38 2.90 11.29
CA ILE A 188 -2.45 4.04 11.20
C ILE A 188 -2.95 5.22 12.04
N ALA A 189 -4.25 5.51 12.00
CA ALA A 189 -4.85 6.65 12.71
C ALA A 189 -4.97 6.44 14.23
N GLN A 190 -4.84 5.20 14.73
CA GLN A 190 -4.94 4.88 16.17
C GLN A 190 -3.67 5.22 16.95
N HIS A 191 -2.56 5.49 16.27
CA HIS A 191 -1.29 5.90 16.89
C HIS A 191 -1.12 7.42 16.95
N TYR A 192 -2.24 8.16 16.96
CA TYR A 192 -2.32 9.59 17.26
C TYR A 192 -2.31 9.85 18.77
#